data_AF-A0A972Z2F2-F1
#
_entry.id   AF-A0A972Z2F2-F1
#
_cell.length_a   1.000
_cell.length_b   1.000
_cell.length_c   1.000
_cell.angle_alpha   90.00
_cell.angle_beta   90.00
_cell.angle_gamma   90.00
#
_symmetry.space_group_name_H-M   'P 1'
#
loop_
_entity.id
_entity.type
_entity.pdbx_description
1 polymer ?
#
loop_
_entity_poly.entity_id
_entity_poly.type
_entity_poly.pdbx_seq_one_letter_code
_entity_poly.pdbx_strand_id
1 'polypeptide(L)' 'MRVFRVLSILCVVLLISTCSNNDWRTASRQPAGIATAPNEDNRAIIEFYAADAFSWRGWFA' A
#
# COMPACT_ATOMS: atom_id res chain seq x y z
N MET A 1 -28.57 -31.52 1.38
CA MET A 1 -27.92 -30.94 2.59
C MET A 1 -26.38 -31.00 2.57
N ARG A 2 -25.75 -32.15 2.28
CA ARG A 2 -24.26 -32.26 2.27
C ARG A 2 -23.56 -31.34 1.25
N VAL A 3 -24.05 -31.31 0.00
CA VAL A 3 -23.48 -30.46 -1.07
C VAL A 3 -23.59 -28.97 -0.74
N PHE A 4 -24.73 -28.53 -0.18
CA PHE A 4 -24.94 -27.14 0.21
C PHE A 4 -24.01 -26.70 1.36
N ARG A 5 -23.71 -27.61 2.31
CA ARG A 5 -22.69 -27.38 3.35
C ARG A 5 -21.29 -27.25 2.75
N VAL A 6 -20.92 -28.12 1.81
CA VAL A 6 -19.61 -28.05 1.15
C VAL A 6 -19.46 -26.76 0.35
N LEU A 7 -20.49 -26.36 -0.40
CA LEU A 7 -20.50 -25.11 -1.16
C LEU A 7 -20.37 -23.89 -0.24
N SER A 8 -21.08 -23.90 0.90
CA SER A 8 -21.00 -22.82 1.89
C SER A 8 -19.61 -22.72 2.52
N ILE A 9 -18.98 -23.85 2.87
CA ILE A 9 -17.61 -23.87 3.41
C ILE A 9 -16.61 -23.37 2.36
N LEU A 10 -16.73 -23.82 1.11
CA LEU A 10 -15.88 -23.37 0.00
C LEU A 10 -15.99 -21.86 -0.21
N CYS A 11 -17.22 -21.32 -0.17
CA CYS A 11 -17.47 -19.90 -0.33
C CYS A 11 -16.82 -19.09 0.80
N VAL A 12 -16.92 -19.54 2.05
CA VAL A 12 -16.25 -18.90 3.20
C VAL A 12 -14.73 -18.93 3.06
N VAL A 13 -14.14 -20.05 2.64
CA VAL A 13 -12.70 -20.18 2.42
C VAL A 13 -12.19 -19.24 1.32
N LEU A 14 -12.96 -19.09 0.23
CA LEU A 14 -12.63 -18.16 -0.84
C LEU A 14 -12.68 -16.71 -0.36
N LEU A 15 -13.69 -16.33 0.42
CA LEU A 15 -13.85 -14.97 0.93
C LEU A 15 -12.74 -14.55 1.92
N ILE A 16 -12.15 -15.48 2.68
CA ILE A 16 -11.05 -15.17 3.62
C ILE A 16 -9.65 -15.16 2.98
N SER A 17 -9.49 -15.74 1.78
CA SER A 17 -8.18 -15.86 1.12
C SER A 17 -7.64 -14.55 0.52
N THR A 18 -8.44 -13.49 0.45
CA THR A 18 -8.04 -12.20 -0.16
C THR A 18 -7.39 -11.20 0.81
N CYS A 19 -7.04 -11.61 2.04
CA CYS A 19 -6.45 -10.72 3.06
C CYS A 19 -4.92 -10.52 2.94
N SER A 20 -4.33 -10.57 1.73
CA SER A 20 -2.93 -10.12 1.57
C SER A 20 -2.90 -8.59 1.47
N ASN A 21 -2.74 -7.92 2.61
CA ASN A 21 -2.44 -6.49 2.61
C ASN A 21 -1.00 -6.29 2.14
N ASN A 22 -0.80 -5.40 1.16
CA ASN A 22 0.54 -4.87 0.89
C ASN A 22 1.02 -4.19 2.17
N ASP A 23 1.99 -4.81 2.86
CA ASP A 23 2.47 -4.32 4.14
C ASP A 23 3.64 -3.36 3.90
N TRP A 24 3.57 -2.17 4.48
CA TRP A 24 4.66 -1.19 4.49
C TRP A 24 5.96 -1.79 5.06
N ARG A 25 5.85 -2.83 5.89
CA ARG A 25 7.00 -3.56 6.46
C ARG A 25 7.90 -4.20 5.40
N THR A 26 7.33 -4.56 4.24
CA THR A 26 8.08 -5.14 3.11
C THR A 26 8.33 -4.13 1.98
N ALA A 27 7.95 -2.87 2.15
CA ALA A 27 8.20 -1.84 1.16
C ALA A 27 9.71 -1.64 0.93
N SER A 28 10.10 -1.41 -0.32
CA SER A 28 11.50 -1.14 -0.65
C SER A 28 11.99 0.13 0.05
N ARG A 29 13.24 0.08 0.54
CA ARG A 29 13.97 1.21 1.12
C ARG A 29 14.86 1.92 0.09
N GLN A 30 14.79 1.51 -1.17
CA GLN A 30 15.56 2.13 -2.23
C GLN A 30 15.07 3.57 -2.45
N PRO A 31 15.98 4.49 -2.79
CA PRO A 31 15.59 5.85 -3.13
C PRO A 31 14.62 5.86 -4.32
N ALA A 32 13.58 6.68 -4.25
CA ALA A 32 12.54 6.74 -5.28
C ALA A 32 13.01 7.43 -6.58
N GLY A 33 14.11 8.19 -6.55
CA GLY A 33 14.69 8.83 -7.74
C GLY A 33 13.84 9.95 -8.35
N ILE A 34 12.90 10.53 -7.59
CA ILE A 34 11.97 11.57 -8.06
C ILE A 34 12.47 13.00 -7.72
N ALA A 35 13.49 13.11 -6.87
CA ALA A 35 14.12 14.39 -6.53
C ALA A 35 15.24 14.72 -7.52
N THR A 36 15.39 16.02 -7.80
CA THR A 36 16.46 16.49 -8.67
C THR A 36 17.79 16.34 -7.96
N ALA A 37 18.84 15.97 -8.70
CA ALA A 37 20.17 15.91 -8.12
C ALA A 37 20.66 17.34 -7.79
N PRO A 38 21.25 17.58 -6.60
CA PRO A 38 21.71 18.92 -6.22
C PRO A 38 22.76 19.52 -7.16
N ASN A 39 23.44 18.69 -7.96
CA ASN A 39 24.42 19.12 -8.95
C ASN A 39 23.79 19.54 -10.29
N GLU A 40 22.53 19.18 -10.55
CA GLU A 40 21.82 19.49 -11.78
C GLU A 40 21.08 20.82 -11.71
N ASP A 41 20.63 21.22 -10.51
CA ASP A 41 19.86 22.46 -10.33
C ASP A 41 20.28 23.23 -9.07
N ASN A 42 20.93 24.37 -9.28
CA ASN A 42 21.47 25.24 -8.23
C ASN A 42 20.50 26.35 -7.78
N ARG A 43 19.25 26.32 -8.26
CA ARG A 43 18.25 27.34 -7.93
C ARG A 43 17.64 27.06 -6.55
N ALA A 44 16.99 28.08 -5.99
CA ALA A 44 16.11 27.86 -4.83
C ALA A 44 14.79 27.27 -5.32
N ILE A 45 14.62 25.95 -5.17
CA ILE A 45 13.46 25.20 -5.65
C ILE A 45 12.71 24.61 -4.45
N ILE A 46 11.39 24.53 -4.55
CA ILE A 46 10.53 23.82 -3.61
C ILE A 46 9.98 22.59 -4.32
N GLU A 47 10.32 21.41 -3.84
CA GLU A 47 9.80 20.15 -4.34
C GLU A 47 8.64 19.66 -3.45
N PHE A 48 7.53 19.25 -4.08
CA PHE A 48 6.35 18.74 -3.38
C PHE A 48 6.07 17.29 -3.78
N TYR A 49 5.99 16.42 -2.78
CA TYR A 49 5.75 14.99 -2.95
C TYR A 49 4.59 14.54 -2.07
N ALA A 50 3.74 13.67 -2.59
CA ALA A 50 2.60 13.12 -1.86
C ALA A 50 2.54 11.60 -2.02
N ALA A 51 2.06 10.92 -0.98
CA ALA A 51 1.78 9.48 -0.97
C ALA A 51 0.65 9.19 0.02
N ASP A 52 -0.11 8.13 -0.23
CA ASP A 52 -1.11 7.64 0.72
C ASP A 52 -0.43 7.17 2.01
N ALA A 53 -0.92 7.58 3.18
CA ALA A 53 -0.39 7.06 4.42
C ALA A 53 -1.00 5.69 4.74
N PHE A 54 -0.13 4.76 5.11
CA PHE A 54 -0.55 3.43 5.51
C PHE A 54 -1.15 3.43 6.92
N SER A 55 -2.28 2.73 7.11
CA SER A 55 -2.96 2.58 8.40
C SER A 55 -3.44 3.89 9.06
N TRP A 56 -3.71 4.93 8.25
CA TRP A 56 -4.29 6.18 8.71
C TRP A 56 -5.68 5.98 9.33
N ARG A 57 -5.92 6.42 10.58
CA ARG A 57 -7.27 6.48 11.19
C ARG A 57 -7.52 7.85 11.83
N GLY A 58 -8.05 8.81 11.07
CA GLY A 58 -8.38 10.15 11.59
C GLY A 58 -8.23 11.27 10.56
N TRP A 59 -8.58 12.50 10.98
CA TRP A 59 -8.64 13.69 10.11
C TRP A 59 -7.37 14.57 10.14
N PHE A 60 -6.43 14.32 11.04
CA PHE A 60 -5.21 15.13 11.15
C PHE A 60 -4.04 14.43 10.48
N ALA A 61 -3.97 14.64 9.18
CA ALA A 61 -2.73 14.75 8.43
C ALA A 61 -2.03 16.07 8.74
#